data_AF-A0A950GXE0-F1
#
_entry.id   AF-A0A950GXE0-F1
#
_cell.length_a   1.000
_cell.length_b   1.000
_cell.length_c   1.000
_cell.angle_alpha   90.00
_cell.angle_beta   90.00
_cell.angle_gamma   90.00
#
_symmetry.space_group_name_H-M   'P 1'
#
loop_
_entity.id
_entity.type
_entity.pdbx_description
1 polymer ?
#
loop_
_entity_poly.entity_id
_entity_poly.type
_entity_poly.pdbx_seq_one_letter_code
_entity_poly.pdbx_strand_id
1 'polypeptide(L)'
;MAGSHVPSTTQEKTTSDRATDGLVDELLAYYIDWRRDAAAVTSAYREWSAASGAEGPLRFAAYMAALDQEQSSADRYALVLKEVERALEFDNSASASAGER
;
A
#
# COMPACT_ATOMS: atom_id res chain seq x y z
N MET A 1 -17.28 38.94 30.44
CA MET A 1 -17.48 38.52 29.04
C MET A 1 -16.22 38.88 28.26
N ALA A 2 -15.26 37.96 28.19
CA ALA A 2 -14.09 38.08 27.33
C ALA A 2 -13.85 36.68 26.77
N GLY A 3 -14.44 36.41 25.61
CA GLY A 3 -14.16 35.20 24.86
C GLY A 3 -12.79 35.35 24.21
N SER A 4 -11.77 34.72 24.79
CA SER A 4 -10.53 34.47 24.07
C SER A 4 -10.86 33.50 22.94
N HIS A 5 -10.99 34.05 21.72
CA HIS A 5 -10.83 33.25 20.53
C HIS A 5 -9.39 32.71 20.53
N VAL A 6 -9.27 31.44 20.87
CA VAL A 6 -8.11 30.65 20.50
C VAL A 6 -8.01 30.76 18.97
N PRO A 7 -6.91 31.24 18.38
CA PRO A 7 -6.69 31.02 16.97
C PRO A 7 -6.50 29.51 16.81
N SER A 8 -7.57 28.81 16.45
CA SER A 8 -7.46 27.47 15.88
C SER A 8 -6.69 27.65 14.59
N THR A 9 -5.38 27.45 14.68
CA THR A 9 -4.52 27.25 13.52
C THR A 9 -5.01 25.95 12.89
N THR A 10 -6.06 26.05 12.06
CA THR A 10 -6.22 25.16 10.92
C THR A 10 -5.00 25.42 10.07
N GLN A 11 -3.92 24.72 10.39
CA GLN A 11 -2.74 24.66 9.56
C GLN A 11 -3.26 24.16 8.22
N GLU A 12 -3.27 25.03 7.21
CA GLU A 12 -3.61 24.66 5.85
C GLU A 12 -2.56 23.65 5.40
N LYS A 13 -2.87 22.37 5.62
CA LYS A 13 -2.09 21.25 5.11
C LYS A 13 -1.92 21.51 3.61
N THR A 14 -0.69 21.81 3.21
CA THR A 14 -0.35 22.25 1.85
C THR A 14 -0.82 21.19 0.86
N THR A 15 -1.05 21.58 -0.39
CA THR A 15 -1.47 20.63 -1.44
C THR A 15 -0.49 19.46 -1.60
N SER A 16 0.80 19.68 -1.33
CA SER A 16 1.86 18.65 -1.24
C SER A 16 1.53 17.59 -0.20
N ASP A 17 1.25 18.02 1.03
CA ASP A 17 0.96 17.15 2.16
C ASP A 17 -0.29 16.27 1.97
N ARG A 18 -1.35 16.79 1.34
CA ARG A 18 -2.55 15.98 1.03
C ARG A 18 -2.31 14.96 -0.08
N ALA A 19 -1.45 15.29 -1.04
CA ALA A 19 -1.08 14.34 -2.09
C ALA A 19 -0.25 13.18 -1.51
N THR A 20 0.68 13.47 -0.59
CA THR A 20 1.44 12.45 0.14
C THR A 20 0.54 11.56 1.00
N ASP A 21 -0.42 12.13 1.73
CA ASP A 21 -1.41 11.34 2.49
C ASP A 21 -2.18 10.37 1.58
N GLY A 22 -2.65 10.84 0.42
CA GLY A 22 -3.38 10.00 -0.53
C GLY A 22 -2.54 8.84 -1.08
N LEU A 23 -1.26 9.09 -1.36
CA LEU A 23 -0.32 8.04 -1.78
C LEU A 23 -0.03 7.04 -0.66
N VAL A 24 0.04 7.49 0.60
CA VAL A 24 0.21 6.60 1.76
C VAL A 24 -1.04 5.73 1.97
N ASP A 25 -2.23 6.30 1.85
CA ASP A 25 -3.49 5.52 1.93
C ASP A 25 -3.57 4.47 0.82
N GLU A 26 -3.21 4.84 -0.41
CA GLU A 26 -3.15 3.92 -1.55
C GLU A 26 -2.09 2.83 -1.36
N LEU A 27 -0.90 3.18 -0.83
CA LEU A 27 0.15 2.23 -0.48
C LEU A 27 -0.35 1.20 0.54
N LEU A 28 -1.05 1.66 1.58
CA LEU A 28 -1.61 0.78 2.61
C LEU A 28 -2.71 -0.12 2.04
N ALA A 29 -3.54 0.39 1.13
CA ALA A 29 -4.55 -0.42 0.45
C ALA A 29 -3.90 -1.56 -0.36
N TYR A 30 -2.89 -1.27 -1.19
CA TYR A 30 -2.19 -2.32 -1.95
C TYR A 30 -1.39 -3.27 -1.05
N TYR A 31 -0.85 -2.80 0.07
CA TYR A 31 -0.23 -3.66 1.06
C TYR A 31 -1.23 -4.67 1.63
N ILE A 32 -2.43 -4.22 2.00
CA ILE A 32 -3.50 -5.09 2.51
C ILE A 32 -3.91 -6.12 1.47
N ASP A 33 -4.08 -5.70 0.20
CA ASP A 33 -4.42 -6.60 -0.90
C ASP A 33 -3.34 -7.67 -1.10
N TRP A 34 -2.06 -7.29 -1.13
CA TRP A 34 -0.97 -8.25 -1.23
C TRP A 34 -0.94 -9.23 -0.05
N ARG A 35 -1.14 -8.75 1.19
CA ARG A 35 -1.21 -9.62 2.37
C ARG A 35 -2.40 -10.57 2.33
N ARG A 36 -3.52 -10.17 1.75
CA ARG A 36 -4.68 -11.03 1.54
C ARG A 36 -4.39 -12.11 0.51
N ASP A 37 -3.78 -11.75 -0.61
CA ASP A 37 -3.42 -12.70 -1.66
C ASP A 37 -2.37 -13.70 -1.16
N ALA A 38 -1.37 -13.27 -0.37
CA ALA A 38 -0.41 -14.16 0.28
C ALA A 38 -1.09 -15.18 1.23
N ALA A 39 -2.14 -14.77 1.93
CA ALA A 39 -2.94 -15.67 2.75
C ALA A 39 -3.74 -16.67 1.88
N ALA A 40 -4.26 -16.24 0.73
CA ALA A 40 -4.93 -17.11 -0.23
C ALA A 40 -3.98 -18.15 -0.82
N VAL A 41 -2.74 -17.77 -1.17
CA VAL A 41 -1.67 -18.68 -1.60
C VAL A 41 -1.39 -19.74 -0.54
N THR A 42 -1.29 -19.32 0.73
CA THR A 42 -1.08 -20.25 1.85
C THR A 42 -2.25 -21.25 1.97
N SER A 43 -3.49 -20.80 1.78
CA SER A 43 -4.67 -21.67 1.79
C SER A 43 -4.64 -22.66 0.62
N ALA A 44 -4.42 -22.17 -0.60
CA ALA A 44 -4.40 -23.00 -1.81
C ALA A 44 -3.28 -24.05 -1.77
N TYR A 45 -2.11 -23.70 -1.22
CA TYR A 45 -1.02 -24.64 -1.00
C TYR A 45 -1.41 -25.76 -0.02
N ARG A 46 -2.08 -25.42 1.09
CA ARG A 46 -2.56 -26.42 2.06
C ARG A 46 -3.59 -27.36 1.44
N GLU A 47 -4.51 -26.82 0.65
CA GLU A 47 -5.52 -27.63 -0.05
C GLU A 47 -4.89 -28.54 -1.09
N TRP A 48 -3.96 -28.03 -1.90
CA TRP A 48 -3.24 -28.84 -2.88
C TRP A 48 -2.37 -29.91 -2.23
N SER A 49 -1.64 -29.58 -1.17
CA SER A 49 -0.76 -30.55 -0.48
C SER A 49 -1.53 -31.66 0.25
N ALA A 50 -2.79 -31.41 0.64
CA ALA A 50 -3.68 -32.42 1.19
C ALA A 50 -4.48 -33.19 0.12
N ALA A 51 -4.52 -32.71 -1.12
CA ALA A 51 -5.30 -33.32 -2.19
C ALA A 51 -4.69 -34.65 -2.65
N SER A 52 -5.55 -35.61 -3.00
CA SER A 52 -5.13 -36.90 -3.53
C SER A 52 -5.93 -37.29 -4.77
N GLY A 53 -5.38 -38.22 -5.56
CA GLY A 53 -6.04 -38.73 -6.76
C GLY A 53 -6.32 -37.64 -7.81
N ALA A 54 -7.53 -37.66 -8.37
CA ALA A 54 -7.90 -36.84 -9.51
C ALA A 54 -8.03 -35.33 -9.20
N GLU A 55 -8.13 -34.93 -7.92
CA GLU A 55 -8.26 -33.52 -7.54
C GLU A 55 -6.93 -32.75 -7.54
N GLY A 56 -5.80 -33.46 -7.47
CA GLY A 56 -4.47 -32.86 -7.38
C GLY A 56 -4.18 -31.81 -8.46
N PRO A 57 -4.37 -32.12 -9.77
CA PRO A 57 -4.13 -31.16 -10.84
C PRO A 57 -5.00 -29.90 -10.75
N LEU A 58 -6.27 -30.03 -10.35
CA LEU A 58 -7.18 -28.90 -10.19
C LEU A 58 -6.74 -27.99 -9.04
N ARG A 59 -6.37 -28.57 -7.89
CA ARG A 59 -5.89 -27.81 -6.73
C ARG A 59 -4.53 -27.17 -6.99
N PHE A 60 -3.67 -27.82 -7.76
CA PHE A 60 -2.41 -27.23 -8.22
C PHE A 60 -2.66 -26.00 -9.11
N ALA A 61 -3.59 -26.09 -10.06
CA ALA A 61 -3.97 -24.95 -10.89
C ALA A 61 -4.52 -23.78 -10.05
N ALA A 62 -5.33 -24.06 -9.03
CA ALA A 62 -5.82 -23.04 -8.10
C ALA A 62 -4.68 -22.38 -7.30
N TYR A 63 -3.70 -23.16 -6.84
CA TYR A 63 -2.50 -22.65 -6.20
C TYR A 63 -1.66 -21.75 -7.12
N MET A 64 -1.45 -22.16 -8.38
CA MET A 64 -0.74 -21.35 -9.36
C MET A 64 -1.48 -20.02 -9.65
N ALA A 65 -2.80 -20.05 -9.80
CA ALA A 65 -3.59 -18.85 -9.99
C ALA A 65 -3.51 -17.90 -8.78
N ALA A 66 -3.45 -18.44 -7.56
CA ALA A 66 -3.25 -17.63 -6.35
C ALA A 66 -1.87 -16.96 -6.34
N LEU A 67 -0.82 -17.65 -6.78
CA LEU A 67 0.53 -17.08 -6.90
C LEU A 67 0.60 -15.95 -7.93
N ASP A 68 -0.02 -16.15 -9.10
CA ASP A 68 -0.05 -15.10 -10.14
C ASP A 68 -0.77 -13.84 -9.63
N GLN A 69 -1.84 -14.02 -8.86
CA GLN A 69 -2.58 -12.93 -8.23
C GLN A 69 -1.76 -12.23 -7.14
N GLU A 70 -1.09 -12.98 -6.25
CA GLU A 70 -0.18 -12.43 -5.24
C GLU A 70 0.95 -11.62 -5.88
N GLN A 71 1.56 -12.13 -6.96
CA GLN A 71 2.60 -11.41 -7.68
C GLN A 71 2.05 -10.10 -8.26
N SER A 72 0.85 -10.13 -8.86
CA SER A 72 0.23 -8.92 -9.40
C SER A 72 -0.04 -7.85 -8.34
N SER A 73 -0.49 -8.22 -7.14
CA SER A 73 -0.71 -7.27 -6.05
C SER A 73 0.60 -6.76 -5.43
N ALA A 74 1.61 -7.63 -5.30
CA ALA A 74 2.96 -7.23 -4.88
C ALA A 74 3.58 -6.19 -5.83
N ASP A 75 3.41 -6.38 -7.14
CA ASP A 75 3.92 -5.44 -8.15
C ASP A 75 3.24 -4.07 -8.05
N ARG A 76 1.92 -4.02 -7.81
CA ARG A 76 1.20 -2.76 -7.58
C ARG A 76 1.67 -2.05 -6.32
N TYR A 77 1.80 -2.77 -5.21
CA TYR A 77 2.36 -2.23 -3.98
C TYR A 77 3.77 -1.65 -4.21
N ALA A 78 4.64 -2.36 -4.93
CA ALA A 78 5.99 -1.90 -5.23
C ALA A 78 6.02 -0.65 -6.13
N LEU A 79 5.06 -0.48 -7.03
CA LEU A 79 4.94 0.73 -7.84
C LEU A 79 4.58 1.94 -6.98
N VAL A 80 3.57 1.82 -6.12
CA VAL A 80 3.14 2.94 -5.25
C VAL A 80 4.19 3.25 -4.19
N LEU A 81 4.90 2.25 -3.66
CA LEU A 81 6.01 2.47 -2.72
C LEU A 81 7.06 3.42 -3.32
N LYS A 82 7.44 3.19 -4.59
CA LYS A 82 8.38 4.06 -5.31
C LYS A 82 7.83 5.47 -5.55
N GLU A 83 6.52 5.64 -5.62
CA GLU A 83 5.88 6.96 -5.78
C GLU A 83 5.88 7.73 -4.45
N VAL A 84 5.57 7.05 -3.35
CA VAL A 84 5.69 7.60 -1.99
C VAL A 84 7.13 8.02 -1.69
N GLU A 85 8.12 7.16 -1.98
CA GLU A 85 9.54 7.48 -1.81
C GLU A 85 9.92 8.76 -2.55
N ARG A 86 9.53 8.88 -3.83
CA ARG A 86 9.77 10.08 -4.64
C ARG A 86 9.07 11.33 -4.09
N ALA A 87 7.85 11.20 -3.57
CA ALA A 87 7.11 12.31 -2.98
C ALA A 87 7.79 12.83 -1.71
N LEU A 88 8.27 11.93 -0.85
CA LEU A 88 8.98 12.27 0.39
C LEU A 88 10.35 12.93 0.10
N GLU A 89 11.08 12.46 -0.91
CA GLU A 89 12.33 13.07 -1.36
C GLU A 89 12.13 14.50 -1.89
N PHE A 90 11.03 14.72 -2.63
CA PHE A 90 10.68 16.02 -3.17
C PHE A 90 10.32 17.03 -2.06
N ASP A 91 9.53 16.62 -1.07
CA ASP A 91 9.13 17.47 0.05
C ASP A 91 10.33 17.88 0.93
N ASN A 92 11.26 16.94 1.17
CA ASN A 92 12.52 17.22 1.88
C ASN A 92 13.40 18.24 1.13
N SER A 93 13.47 18.12 -0.20
CA SER A 93 14.24 19.04 -1.05
C SER A 93 13.62 20.45 -1.11
N ALA A 94 12.29 20.54 -1.15
CA ALA A 94 11.57 21.80 -1.12
C ALA A 94 11.77 22.52 0.23
N SER A 95 11.69 21.78 1.35
CA SER A 95 11.90 22.30 2.70
C SER A 95 13.32 22.83 2.93
N ALA A 96 14.35 22.16 2.39
CA ALA A 96 15.74 22.65 2.46
C ALA A 96 15.95 23.99 1.72
N SER A 97 15.30 24.17 0.57
CA SER A 97 15.43 25.39 -0.26
C SER A 97 14.69 26.62 0.30
N ALA A 98 13.68 26.41 1.15
CA ALA A 98 12.89 27.47 1.75
C ALA A 98 13.56 28.08 3.01
N GLY A 99 14.43 27.31 3.68
CA GLY A 99 15.14 27.76 4.89
C GLY A 99 16.37 28.66 4.64
N GLU A 100 16.81 28.82 3.40
CA GLU A 100 18.01 29.61 3.02
C GLU A 100 17.70 31.05 2.54
N ARG A 101 16.47 31.56 2.68
CA ARG A 101 16.08 32.93 2.30
C ARG A 101 15.71 33.79 3.50
#